data_AF-A0A1Z9BCI3-F1
#
_entry.id   AF-A0A1Z9BCI3-F1
#
_cell.length_a   1.000
_cell.length_b   1.000
_cell.length_c   1.000
_cell.angle_alpha   90.00
_cell.angle_beta   90.00
_cell.angle_gamma   90.00
#
_symmetry.space_group_name_H-M   'P 1'
#
loop_
_entity.id
_entity.type
_entity.pdbx_description
1 polymer ?
#
loop_
_entity_poly.entity_id
_entity_poly.type
_entity_poly.pdbx_seq_one_letter_code
_entity_poly.pdbx_strand_id
1 'polypeptide(L)'
;MARSYWLVKSEPFKYSWDQLIDDGQTYWDGVRNYEARNNLRAMKLGDLALYYHSNEGKEVVGVAKVVGEAYPDPTTDEDAWVVVDFAPVQRVEEPVTLAAIKAEPALAEMALIKRGRISVVPVTRRDFDRVLKMGRTVLRPGARPEKQPPREAPPRNTAARRAALAKAEAGSKAGQKARPKAAKKTSAKKKAAKKAKKKSSAR
;
A
#
# COMPACT_ATOMS: atom_id res chain seq x y z
N MET A 1 12.36 6.19 -25.18
CA MET A 1 12.91 6.70 -23.90
C MET A 1 13.08 5.54 -22.93
N ALA A 2 14.07 5.59 -22.05
CA ALA A 2 14.22 4.59 -21.00
C ALA A 2 13.07 4.73 -19.98
N ARG A 3 12.51 3.59 -19.55
CA ARG A 3 11.41 3.52 -18.59
C ARG A 3 11.93 3.58 -17.15
N SER A 4 11.28 4.34 -16.28
CA SER A 4 11.56 4.35 -14.84
C SER A 4 10.66 3.36 -14.08
N TYR A 5 11.12 2.96 -12.90
CA TYR A 5 10.43 1.98 -12.05
C TYR A 5 10.21 2.56 -10.65
N TRP A 6 9.06 2.23 -10.10
CA TRP A 6 8.56 2.80 -8.85
C TRP A 6 7.98 1.72 -7.96
N LEU A 7 7.72 2.08 -6.70
CA LEU A 7 6.86 1.30 -5.81
C LEU A 7 5.88 2.26 -5.14
N VAL A 8 4.61 1.88 -5.15
CA VAL A 8 3.52 2.62 -4.50
C VAL A 8 2.91 1.77 -3.41
N LYS A 9 2.69 2.36 -2.24
CA LYS A 9 2.09 1.70 -1.08
C LYS A 9 0.63 2.07 -0.96
N SER A 10 -0.23 1.08 -0.82
CA SER A 10 -1.64 1.26 -0.47
C SER A 10 -2.02 0.33 0.68
N GLU A 11 -2.92 0.77 1.55
CA GLU A 11 -3.52 -0.12 2.55
C GLU A 11 -4.69 -0.87 1.88
N PRO A 12 -4.71 -2.21 1.88
CA PRO A 12 -5.70 -2.97 1.11
C PRO A 12 -7.14 -2.71 1.52
N PHE A 13 -7.39 -2.36 2.79
CA PHE A 13 -8.74 -1.98 3.25
C PHE A 13 -9.23 -0.64 2.69
N LYS A 14 -8.31 0.25 2.25
CA LYS A 14 -8.67 1.54 1.63
C LYS A 14 -8.76 1.43 0.12
N TYR A 15 -7.72 0.85 -0.49
CA TYR A 15 -7.65 0.70 -1.94
C TYR A 15 -6.80 -0.52 -2.29
N SER A 16 -7.47 -1.66 -2.48
CA SER A 16 -6.82 -2.94 -2.78
C SER A 16 -6.35 -3.02 -4.23
N TRP A 17 -5.56 -4.03 -4.54
CA TRP A 17 -5.17 -4.30 -5.92
C TRP A 17 -6.34 -4.82 -6.76
N ASP A 18 -7.22 -5.62 -6.16
CA ASP A 18 -8.48 -6.05 -6.78
C ASP A 18 -9.36 -4.86 -7.15
N GLN A 19 -9.45 -3.85 -6.28
CA GLN A 19 -10.19 -2.63 -6.61
C GLN A 19 -9.59 -1.89 -7.81
N LEU A 20 -8.25 -1.81 -7.92
CA LEU A 20 -7.60 -1.23 -9.09
C LEU A 20 -7.87 -2.04 -10.37
N ILE A 21 -7.93 -3.37 -10.27
CA ILE A 21 -8.35 -4.22 -11.39
C ILE A 21 -9.79 -3.88 -11.78
N ASP A 22 -10.72 -3.85 -10.83
CA ASP A 22 -12.13 -3.59 -11.10
C ASP A 22 -12.38 -2.18 -11.68
N ASP A 23 -11.66 -1.18 -11.18
CA ASP A 23 -11.74 0.21 -11.63
C ASP A 23 -11.06 0.42 -13.00
N GLY A 24 -10.07 -0.41 -13.35
CA GLY A 24 -9.26 -0.32 -14.57
C GLY A 24 -8.30 0.87 -14.62
N GLN A 25 -8.57 1.95 -13.88
CA GLN A 25 -7.68 3.09 -13.70
C GLN A 25 -8.05 3.86 -12.43
N THR A 26 -7.06 4.48 -11.79
CA THR A 26 -7.28 5.41 -10.68
C THR A 26 -6.28 6.56 -10.69
N TYR A 27 -6.59 7.64 -9.98
CA TYR A 27 -5.62 8.69 -9.65
C TYR A 27 -5.04 8.46 -8.26
N TRP A 28 -3.74 8.64 -8.09
CA TRP A 28 -3.01 8.26 -6.87
C TRP A 28 -3.01 9.37 -5.80
N ASP A 29 -4.16 9.56 -5.14
CA ASP A 29 -4.35 10.58 -4.11
C ASP A 29 -3.75 10.26 -2.73
N GLY A 30 -3.98 11.17 -1.77
CA GLY A 30 -3.65 10.97 -0.36
C GLY A 30 -2.16 11.12 -0.01
N VAL A 31 -1.30 11.40 -1.00
CA VAL A 31 0.12 11.68 -0.77
C VAL A 31 0.28 13.06 -0.13
N ARG A 32 0.72 13.07 1.14
CA ARG A 32 0.99 14.29 1.92
C ARG A 32 2.43 14.36 2.45
N ASN A 33 3.35 13.72 1.72
CA ASN A 33 4.78 13.77 1.99
C ASN A 33 5.52 14.36 0.78
N TYR A 34 6.39 15.35 1.01
CA TYR A 34 7.08 16.07 -0.07
C TYR A 34 8.01 15.20 -0.92
N GLU A 35 8.70 14.22 -0.33
CA GLU A 35 9.56 13.28 -1.07
C GLU A 35 8.70 12.39 -1.98
N ALA A 36 7.63 11.80 -1.43
CA ALA A 36 6.69 10.99 -2.20
C ALA A 36 6.02 11.80 -3.32
N ARG A 37 5.63 13.05 -3.04
CA ARG A 37 5.08 13.97 -4.04
C ARG A 37 6.08 14.24 -5.17
N ASN A 38 7.34 14.50 -4.83
CA ASN A 38 8.36 14.76 -5.84
C ASN A 38 8.61 13.52 -6.71
N ASN A 39 8.50 12.31 -6.14
CA ASN A 39 8.51 11.07 -6.91
C ASN A 39 7.32 10.97 -7.88
N LEU A 40 6.10 11.33 -7.45
CA LEU A 40 4.95 11.42 -8.36
C LEU A 40 5.19 12.41 -9.51
N ARG A 41 5.74 13.59 -9.23
CA ARG A 41 6.08 14.59 -10.27
C ARG A 41 7.09 14.10 -11.30
N ALA A 42 7.97 13.18 -10.89
CA ALA A 42 9.02 12.65 -11.76
C ALA A 42 8.54 11.50 -12.67
N MET A 43 7.34 10.94 -12.41
CA MET A 43 6.78 9.85 -13.21
C MET A 43 6.40 10.31 -14.62
N LYS A 44 6.62 9.43 -15.59
CA LYS A 44 6.29 9.63 -17.01
C LYS A 44 5.37 8.56 -17.55
N LEU A 45 4.66 8.88 -18.64
CA LEU A 45 3.77 7.93 -19.29
C LEU A 45 4.50 6.62 -19.62
N GLY A 46 3.92 5.50 -19.21
CA GLY A 46 4.47 4.17 -19.43
C GLY A 46 5.51 3.71 -18.40
N ASP A 47 5.84 4.51 -17.39
CA ASP A 47 6.57 4.05 -16.21
C ASP A 47 5.79 2.95 -15.47
N LEU A 48 6.51 2.06 -14.80
CA LEU A 48 5.91 0.94 -14.06
C LEU A 48 6.10 1.10 -12.56
N ALA A 49 5.10 0.66 -11.79
CA ALA A 49 5.14 0.67 -10.34
C ALA A 49 4.79 -0.70 -9.77
N LEU A 50 5.58 -1.18 -8.80
CA LEU A 50 5.18 -2.28 -7.94
C LEU A 50 4.06 -1.80 -7.01
N TYR A 51 2.93 -2.50 -7.01
CA TYR A 51 1.81 -2.23 -6.11
C TYR A 51 2.02 -3.00 -4.81
N TYR A 52 2.27 -2.28 -3.72
CA TYR A 52 2.59 -2.84 -2.42
C TYR A 52 1.45 -2.64 -1.44
N HIS A 53 0.92 -3.73 -0.89
CA HIS A 53 0.00 -3.68 0.25
C HIS A 53 0.78 -3.37 1.51
N SER A 54 0.41 -2.28 2.18
CA SER A 54 1.02 -1.79 3.42
C SER A 54 0.09 -1.97 4.61
N ASN A 55 0.68 -1.93 5.81
CA ASN A 55 0.04 -2.20 7.10
C ASN A 55 -0.44 -3.66 7.25
N GLU A 56 -1.32 -4.10 6.37
CA GLU A 56 -1.82 -5.47 6.22
C GLU A 56 -1.21 -6.14 4.98
N GLY A 57 -0.99 -7.46 5.03
CA GLY A 57 -0.26 -8.22 4.00
C GLY A 57 1.25 -7.93 4.00
N LYS A 58 1.65 -6.66 3.81
CA LYS A 58 3.04 -6.21 3.69
C LYS A 58 3.76 -6.92 2.54
N GLU A 59 3.23 -6.80 1.34
CA GLU A 59 3.67 -7.57 0.17
C GLU A 59 3.43 -6.83 -1.14
N VAL A 60 4.24 -7.15 -2.14
CA VAL A 60 4.00 -6.73 -3.53
C VAL A 60 3.01 -7.70 -4.16
N VAL A 61 1.91 -7.18 -4.70
CA VAL A 61 0.78 -7.99 -5.23
C VAL A 61 0.54 -7.80 -6.73
N GLY A 62 1.13 -6.77 -7.33
CA GLY A 62 0.90 -6.48 -8.75
C GLY A 62 1.83 -5.41 -9.29
N VAL A 63 1.67 -5.16 -10.59
CA VAL A 63 2.38 -4.12 -11.33
C VAL A 63 1.37 -3.18 -11.96
N ALA A 64 1.46 -1.90 -11.64
CA ALA A 64 0.71 -0.83 -12.26
C ALA A 64 1.57 -0.06 -13.28
N LYS A 65 0.92 0.69 -14.17
CA LYS A 65 1.56 1.56 -15.16
C LYS A 65 1.01 2.96 -15.08
N VAL A 66 1.89 3.95 -15.18
CA VAL A 66 1.51 5.36 -15.28
C VAL A 66 0.84 5.61 -16.63
N VAL A 67 -0.42 6.03 -16.59
CA VAL A 67 -1.25 6.35 -17.77
C VAL A 67 -1.65 7.84 -17.85
N GLY A 68 -1.34 8.61 -16.80
CA GLY A 68 -1.44 10.07 -16.77
C GLY A 68 -0.31 10.64 -15.92
N GLU A 69 0.42 11.64 -16.43
CA GLU A 69 1.49 12.31 -15.69
C GLU A 69 0.93 13.19 -14.57
N ALA A 70 1.81 13.80 -13.76
CA ALA A 70 1.40 14.54 -12.58
C ALA A 70 0.50 15.75 -12.88
N TYR A 71 -0.61 15.87 -12.15
CA TYR A 71 -1.51 17.02 -12.14
C TYR A 71 -1.98 17.34 -10.70
N PRO A 72 -2.56 18.53 -10.43
CA PRO A 72 -3.01 18.91 -9.09
C PRO A 72 -3.97 17.89 -8.47
N ASP A 73 -3.79 17.59 -7.19
CA ASP A 73 -4.62 16.60 -6.47
C ASP A 73 -6.06 17.12 -6.30
N PRO A 74 -7.07 16.48 -6.93
CA PRO A 74 -8.46 16.95 -6.90
C PRO A 74 -9.15 16.75 -5.53
N THR A 75 -8.47 16.16 -4.56
CA THR A 75 -8.97 15.94 -3.19
C THR A 75 -8.62 17.06 -2.21
N THR A 76 -7.87 18.07 -2.65
CA THR A 76 -7.44 19.21 -1.83
C THR A 76 -7.43 20.50 -2.64
N ASP A 77 -7.65 21.63 -1.98
CA ASP A 77 -7.53 22.97 -2.56
C ASP A 77 -6.08 23.50 -2.48
N GLU A 78 -5.16 22.74 -1.86
CA GLU A 78 -3.74 23.09 -1.79
C GLU A 78 -2.99 22.71 -3.09
N ASP A 79 -2.54 23.73 -3.83
CA ASP A 79 -1.75 23.59 -5.08
C ASP A 79 -0.42 22.82 -4.91
N ALA A 80 0.01 22.62 -3.66
CA ALA A 80 1.24 21.93 -3.35
C ALA A 80 1.20 20.44 -3.71
N TRP A 81 0.03 19.80 -3.79
CA TRP A 81 -0.11 18.35 -3.94
C TRP A 81 -0.48 17.94 -5.36
N VAL A 82 0.05 16.79 -5.79
CA VAL A 82 -0.20 16.24 -7.11
C VAL A 82 -0.58 14.77 -7.03
N VAL A 83 -1.25 14.29 -8.06
CA VAL A 83 -1.57 12.88 -8.32
C VAL A 83 -1.08 12.50 -9.71
N VAL A 84 -0.95 11.20 -9.95
CA VAL A 84 -0.74 10.60 -11.28
C VAL A 84 -1.82 9.54 -11.50
N ASP A 85 -2.08 9.18 -12.75
CA ASP A 85 -3.02 8.10 -13.03
C ASP A 85 -2.29 6.77 -13.23
N PHE A 86 -2.79 5.73 -12.57
CA PHE A 86 -2.33 4.34 -12.71
C PHE A 86 -3.40 3.46 -13.31
N ALA A 87 -2.99 2.55 -14.20
CA ALA A 87 -3.77 1.42 -14.65
C ALA A 87 -3.09 0.10 -14.23
N PRO A 88 -3.84 -0.97 -13.94
CA PRO A 88 -3.27 -2.28 -13.65
C PRO A 88 -2.62 -2.86 -14.91
N VAL A 89 -1.46 -3.51 -14.75
CA VAL A 89 -0.79 -4.26 -15.82
C VAL A 89 -0.98 -5.76 -15.60
N GLN A 90 -0.50 -6.25 -14.46
CA GLN A 90 -0.48 -7.69 -14.18
C GLN A 90 -0.37 -7.92 -12.67
N ARG A 91 -1.14 -8.88 -12.16
CA ARG A 91 -0.98 -9.43 -10.81
C ARG A 91 0.29 -10.28 -10.75
N VAL A 92 1.06 -10.20 -9.67
CA VAL A 92 2.20 -11.14 -9.52
C VAL A 92 1.67 -12.54 -9.21
N GLU A 93 2.29 -13.58 -9.79
CA GLU A 93 1.86 -14.96 -9.59
C GLU A 93 1.98 -15.38 -8.12
N GLU A 94 3.08 -14.99 -7.48
CA GLU A 94 3.32 -15.20 -6.05
C GLU A 94 3.55 -13.84 -5.37
N PRO A 95 2.69 -13.42 -4.41
CA PRO A 95 2.91 -12.19 -3.66
C PRO A 95 4.28 -12.17 -2.96
N VAL A 96 5.02 -11.08 -3.13
CA VAL A 96 6.38 -10.97 -2.59
C VAL A 96 6.35 -10.19 -1.29
N THR A 97 6.41 -10.91 -0.16
CA THR A 97 6.32 -10.32 1.17
C THR A 97 7.53 -9.44 1.50
N LEU A 98 7.33 -8.45 2.36
CA LEU A 98 8.40 -7.60 2.91
C LEU A 98 9.45 -8.44 3.63
N ALA A 99 9.04 -9.53 4.28
CA ALA A 99 9.96 -10.46 4.93
C ALA A 99 10.89 -11.12 3.90
N ALA A 100 10.34 -11.62 2.78
CA ALA A 100 11.13 -12.17 1.68
C ALA A 100 12.04 -11.12 1.05
N ILE A 101 11.55 -9.90 0.82
CA ILE A 101 12.35 -8.78 0.27
C ILE A 101 13.52 -8.44 1.19
N LYS A 102 13.32 -8.41 2.51
CA LYS A 102 14.39 -8.15 3.49
C LYS A 102 15.40 -9.29 3.60
N ALA A 103 14.97 -10.53 3.35
CA ALA A 103 15.86 -11.70 3.37
C ALA A 103 16.71 -11.80 2.10
N GLU A 104 16.35 -11.11 1.02
CA GLU A 104 17.07 -11.12 -0.24
C GLU A 104 18.25 -10.12 -0.23
N PRO A 105 19.52 -10.60 -0.24
CA PRO A 105 20.68 -9.71 -0.16
C PRO A 105 20.78 -8.74 -1.34
N ALA A 106 20.34 -9.14 -2.53
CA ALA A 106 20.35 -8.28 -3.71
C ALA A 106 19.44 -7.05 -3.58
N LEU A 107 18.45 -7.10 -2.68
CA LEU A 107 17.48 -6.02 -2.43
C LEU A 107 17.80 -5.21 -1.16
N ALA A 108 18.94 -5.45 -0.50
CA ALA A 108 19.28 -4.79 0.76
C ALA A 108 19.28 -3.25 0.67
N GLU A 109 19.63 -2.70 -0.50
CA GLU A 109 19.66 -1.26 -0.78
C GLU A 109 18.37 -0.71 -1.39
N MET A 110 17.34 -1.55 -1.57
CA MET A 110 16.07 -1.12 -2.16
C MET A 110 15.41 -0.03 -1.30
N ALA A 111 14.89 1.01 -1.97
CA ALA A 111 14.27 2.15 -1.29
C ALA A 111 13.10 1.75 -0.38
N LEU A 112 12.37 0.66 -0.68
CA LEU A 112 11.32 0.11 0.20
C LEU A 112 11.85 -0.17 1.62
N ILE A 113 13.07 -0.67 1.74
CA ILE A 113 13.72 -1.01 3.01
C ILE A 113 14.29 0.25 3.65
N LYS A 114 15.05 1.06 2.88
CA LYS A 114 15.76 2.24 3.39
C LYS A 114 14.84 3.43 3.70
N ARG A 115 13.67 3.50 3.06
CA ARG A 115 12.69 4.61 3.14
C ARG A 115 11.32 4.07 3.53
N GLY A 116 11.25 3.33 4.64
CA GLY A 116 10.03 2.65 5.09
C GLY A 116 8.80 3.56 5.27
N ARG A 117 9.00 4.85 5.61
CA ARG A 117 7.92 5.83 5.84
C ARG A 117 7.40 6.51 4.56
N ILE A 118 8.13 6.39 3.46
CA ILE A 118 7.77 7.05 2.20
C ILE A 118 6.84 6.14 1.40
N SER A 119 5.68 6.65 0.97
CA SER A 119 4.62 5.88 0.32
C SER A 119 4.85 5.64 -1.17
N VAL A 120 5.61 6.52 -1.83
CA VAL A 120 5.99 6.41 -3.24
C VAL A 120 7.50 6.52 -3.31
N VAL A 121 8.18 5.49 -3.78
CA VAL A 121 9.66 5.44 -3.83
C VAL A 121 10.16 4.99 -5.19
N PRO A 122 11.33 5.48 -5.64
CA PRO A 122 11.97 4.97 -6.84
C PRO A 122 12.48 3.53 -6.62
N VAL A 123 12.50 2.75 -7.70
CA VAL A 123 13.03 1.40 -7.73
C VAL A 123 14.00 1.30 -8.89
N THR A 124 15.17 0.69 -8.68
CA THR A 124 16.09 0.46 -9.80
C THR A 124 15.55 -0.64 -10.70
N ARG A 125 15.92 -0.62 -11.98
CA ARG A 125 15.53 -1.71 -12.91
C ARG A 125 15.90 -3.09 -12.36
N ARG A 126 17.11 -3.22 -11.80
CA ARG A 126 17.63 -4.44 -11.20
C ARG A 126 16.74 -4.94 -10.06
N ASP A 127 16.36 -4.05 -9.14
CA ASP A 127 15.56 -4.42 -7.99
C ASP A 127 14.11 -4.77 -8.40
N PHE A 128 13.56 -4.03 -9.36
CA PHE A 128 12.24 -4.32 -9.94
C PHE A 128 12.20 -5.71 -10.56
N ASP A 129 13.16 -6.03 -11.45
CA ASP A 129 13.26 -7.34 -12.10
C ASP A 129 13.50 -8.45 -11.07
N ARG A 130 14.26 -8.19 -9.99
CA ARG A 130 14.48 -9.15 -8.92
C ARG A 130 13.19 -9.45 -8.17
N VAL A 131 12.39 -8.43 -7.83
CA VAL A 131 11.08 -8.64 -7.18
C VAL A 131 10.15 -9.44 -8.10
N LEU A 132 10.08 -9.12 -9.39
CA LEU A 132 9.28 -9.90 -10.34
C LEU A 132 9.72 -11.36 -10.42
N LYS A 133 11.03 -11.62 -10.46
CA LYS A 133 11.57 -12.97 -10.44
C LYS A 133 11.20 -13.72 -9.15
N MET A 134 11.25 -13.05 -8.00
CA MET A 134 10.81 -13.63 -6.72
C MET A 134 9.32 -13.96 -6.74
N GLY A 135 8.50 -13.11 -7.36
CA GLY A 135 7.06 -13.35 -7.53
C GLY A 135 6.70 -14.19 -8.75
N ARG A 136 7.67 -14.92 -9.33
CA ARG A 136 7.53 -15.77 -10.53
C ARG A 136 6.86 -15.13 -11.74
N THR A 137 6.94 -13.80 -11.84
CA THR A 137 6.20 -13.03 -12.83
C THR A 137 7.12 -12.56 -13.94
N VAL A 138 6.76 -12.85 -15.19
CA VAL A 138 7.43 -12.29 -16.38
C VAL A 138 6.48 -11.30 -17.05
N LEU A 139 6.84 -10.01 -17.05
CA LEU A 139 6.07 -8.99 -17.77
C LEU A 139 6.24 -9.19 -19.26
N ARG A 140 5.20 -9.69 -19.93
CA ARG A 140 5.20 -9.81 -21.39
C ARG A 140 5.04 -8.43 -22.02
N PRO A 141 5.88 -8.06 -23.01
CA PRO A 141 5.66 -6.86 -23.81
C PRO A 141 4.27 -6.94 -24.47
N GLY A 142 3.42 -5.95 -24.23
CA GLY A 142 2.09 -5.91 -24.83
C GLY A 142 1.06 -6.86 -24.20
N ALA A 143 1.27 -7.33 -22.97
CA ALA A 143 0.19 -7.94 -22.20
C ALA A 143 -1.00 -6.96 -22.18
N ARG A 144 -2.05 -7.29 -22.93
CA ARG A 144 -3.34 -6.61 -22.82
C ARG A 144 -3.80 -6.79 -21.38
N PRO A 145 -4.37 -5.76 -20.74
CA PRO A 145 -5.10 -5.99 -19.50
C PRO A 145 -6.06 -7.16 -19.78
N GLU A 146 -6.02 -8.17 -18.90
CA GLU A 146 -6.91 -9.32 -18.95
C GLU A 146 -8.33 -8.83 -19.26
N LYS A 147 -8.98 -9.42 -20.29
CA LYS A 147 -10.20 -8.89 -20.93
C LYS A 147 -11.20 -8.35 -19.89
N GLN A 148 -11.23 -7.03 -19.70
CA GLN A 148 -12.29 -6.38 -18.95
C GLN A 148 -13.51 -6.21 -19.88
N PRO A 149 -14.74 -6.57 -19.45
CA PRO A 149 -15.93 -6.14 -20.16
C PRO A 149 -15.96 -4.60 -20.19
N PRO A 150 -16.46 -3.97 -21.26
CA PRO A 150 -16.56 -2.52 -21.32
C PRO A 150 -17.43 -2.05 -20.16
N ARG A 151 -16.83 -1.30 -19.23
CA ARG A 151 -17.56 -0.56 -18.22
C ARG A 151 -17.26 0.91 -18.40
N GLU A 152 -18.32 1.70 -18.36
CA GLU A 152 -18.26 3.16 -18.43
C GLU A 152 -17.22 3.68 -17.45
N ALA A 153 -16.42 4.64 -17.92
CA ALA A 153 -15.45 5.32 -17.07
C ALA A 153 -16.12 5.72 -15.75
N PRO A 154 -15.47 5.50 -14.59
CA PRO A 154 -16.06 5.89 -13.32
C PRO A 154 -16.42 7.38 -13.42
N PRO A 155 -17.63 7.79 -13.01
CA PRO A 155 -18.05 9.17 -13.13
C PRO A 155 -16.99 10.04 -12.46
N ARG A 156 -16.45 11.01 -13.23
CA ARG A 156 -15.57 12.07 -12.72
C ARG A 156 -16.07 12.48 -11.35
N ASN A 157 -15.19 12.46 -10.34
CA ASN A 157 -15.44 12.73 -8.92
C ASN A 157 -16.59 13.74 -8.71
N THR A 158 -17.81 13.22 -8.61
CA THR A 158 -19.03 14.01 -8.44
C THR A 158 -19.32 14.08 -6.94
N ALA A 159 -19.98 15.16 -6.52
CA ALA A 159 -20.43 15.36 -5.14
C ALA A 159 -21.17 14.14 -4.56
N ALA A 160 -21.78 13.30 -5.41
CA ALA A 160 -22.42 12.04 -5.06
C ALA A 160 -21.45 11.00 -4.42
N ARG A 161 -20.21 10.86 -4.92
CA ARG A 161 -19.22 9.90 -4.37
C ARG A 161 -18.67 10.39 -3.02
N ARG A 162 -18.49 11.71 -2.85
CA ARG A 162 -18.15 12.34 -1.55
C ARG A 162 -19.26 12.10 -0.51
N ALA A 163 -20.53 12.23 -0.91
CA ALA A 163 -21.67 11.96 -0.03
C ALA A 163 -21.80 10.47 0.34
N ALA A 164 -21.46 9.55 -0.56
CA ALA A 164 -21.47 8.11 -0.28
C ALA A 164 -20.37 7.70 0.71
N LEU A 165 -19.14 8.21 0.55
CA LEU A 165 -18.03 7.93 1.46
C LEU A 165 -18.29 8.49 2.87
N ALA A 166 -18.83 9.71 2.95
CA ALA A 166 -19.20 10.34 4.22
C ALA A 166 -20.31 9.57 4.96
N LYS A 167 -21.26 8.98 4.22
CA LYS A 167 -22.30 8.11 4.81
C LYS A 167 -21.73 6.79 5.33
N ALA A 168 -20.76 6.20 4.63
CA ALA A 168 -20.10 4.98 5.08
C ALA A 168 -19.26 5.18 6.36
N GLU A 169 -18.55 6.31 6.48
CA GLU A 169 -17.81 6.66 7.70
C GLU A 169 -18.73 6.98 8.89
N ALA A 170 -19.90 7.59 8.64
CA ALA A 170 -20.89 7.85 9.68
C ALA A 170 -21.52 6.56 10.23
N GLY A 171 -21.76 5.55 9.38
CA GLY A 171 -22.27 4.24 9.79
C GLY A 171 -21.30 3.47 10.71
N SER A 172 -20.00 3.57 10.45
CA SER A 172 -18.95 2.91 11.27
C SER A 172 -18.82 3.53 12.67
N LYS A 173 -19.01 4.85 12.81
CA LYS A 173 -18.97 5.53 14.12
C LYS A 173 -20.18 5.23 15.01
N ALA A 174 -21.33 4.86 14.45
CA ALA A 174 -22.54 4.54 15.23
C ALA A 174 -22.45 3.17 15.94
N GLY A 175 -21.66 2.23 15.41
CA GLY A 175 -21.52 0.86 15.98
C GLY A 175 -20.65 0.74 17.23
N GLN A 176 -19.93 1.80 17.64
CA GLN A 176 -18.99 1.76 18.77
C GLN A 176 -19.58 2.18 20.13
N LYS A 177 -20.87 2.56 20.20
CA LYS A 177 -21.55 2.91 21.47
C LYS A 177 -22.52 1.82 21.95
N ALA A 178 -22.03 0.61 22.17
CA ALA A 178 -22.74 -0.36 23.02
C ALA A 178 -21.80 -1.49 23.50
N ARG A 179 -21.08 -1.26 24.60
CA ARG A 179 -20.58 -2.35 25.45
C ARG A 179 -20.82 -1.99 26.92
N PRO A 180 -21.54 -2.81 27.69
CA PRO A 180 -21.74 -2.56 29.12
C PRO A 180 -20.42 -2.78 29.88
N LYS A 181 -20.19 -1.95 30.90
CA LYS A 181 -19.01 -2.02 31.77
C LYS A 181 -19.06 -3.29 32.62
N ALA A 182 -18.22 -4.27 32.30
CA ALA A 182 -17.99 -5.44 33.15
C ALA A 182 -17.07 -5.10 34.33
N ALA A 183 -17.48 -5.54 35.51
CA ALA A 183 -16.92 -5.25 36.81
C ALA A 183 -15.44 -5.65 36.99
N LYS A 184 -14.69 -4.82 37.73
CA LYS A 184 -13.36 -5.11 38.27
C LYS A 184 -13.41 -6.35 39.16
N LYS A 185 -12.84 -7.47 38.72
CA LYS A 185 -12.36 -8.54 39.61
C LYS A 185 -10.84 -8.40 39.77
N THR A 186 -10.45 -8.13 41.01
CA THR A 186 -9.10 -8.09 41.55
C THR A 186 -8.38 -9.43 41.42
N SER A 187 -7.18 -9.43 40.83
CA SER A 187 -6.18 -10.49 40.96
C SER A 187 -5.07 -9.97 41.90
N ALA A 188 -5.17 -10.24 43.20
CA ALA A 188 -4.58 -11.42 43.85
C ALA A 188 -3.06 -11.56 43.64
N LYS A 189 -2.32 -11.38 44.75
CA LYS A 189 -1.39 -12.41 45.22
C LYS A 189 -0.24 -12.76 44.26
N LYS A 190 0.56 -11.76 43.87
CA LYS A 190 1.88 -11.98 43.22
C LYS A 190 3.07 -11.50 44.08
N LYS A 191 2.99 -11.67 45.41
CA LYS A 191 4.08 -11.34 46.35
C LYS A 191 4.60 -12.51 47.23
N ALA A 192 4.08 -13.73 47.08
CA ALA A 192 4.51 -14.85 47.94
C ALA A 192 5.51 -15.84 47.31
N ALA A 193 5.72 -15.85 45.99
CA ALA A 193 6.55 -16.88 45.33
C ALA A 193 8.03 -16.50 45.10
N LYS A 194 8.48 -15.30 45.52
CA LYS A 194 9.88 -14.84 45.32
C LYS A 194 10.76 -14.89 46.57
N LYS A 195 10.27 -15.42 47.71
CA LYS A 195 11.02 -15.49 48.98
C LYS A 195 11.44 -16.91 49.42
N ALA A 196 11.12 -17.95 48.66
CA ALA A 196 11.48 -19.33 49.00
C ALA A 196 12.69 -19.91 48.23
N LYS A 197 13.28 -19.19 47.27
CA LYS A 197 14.43 -19.66 46.46
C LYS A 197 15.78 -19.03 46.81
N LYS A 198 15.89 -18.33 47.96
CA LYS A 198 17.14 -17.69 48.44
C LYS A 198 17.61 -18.20 49.81
N LYS A 199 17.22 -19.42 50.20
CA LYS A 199 17.61 -20.04 51.49
C LYS A 199 18.10 -21.50 51.40
N SER A 200 18.56 -21.96 50.23
CA SER A 200 19.17 -23.30 50.07
C SER A 200 20.56 -23.26 49.42
N SER A 201 21.30 -22.16 49.56
CA SER A 201 22.69 -22.02 49.10
C SER A 201 23.55 -21.37 50.20
N ALA A 202 23.38 -21.84 51.43
CA ALA A 202 24.24 -21.54 52.56
C ALA A 202 24.13 -22.68 53.58
N ARG A 203 24.67 -23.83 53.21
CA ARG A 203 25.30 -24.81 54.08
C ARG A 203 26.15 -25.73 53.23
#